data_AF-A0A3B1DI95-F1
#
_entry.id   AF-A0A3B1DI95-F1
#
_cell.length_a   1.000
_cell.length_b   1.000
_cell.length_c   1.000
_cell.angle_alpha   90.00
_cell.angle_beta   90.00
_cell.angle_gamma   90.00
#
_symmetry.space_group_name_H-M   'P 1'
#
loop_
_entity.id
_entity.type
_entity.pdbx_description
1 polymer ?
#
loop_
_entity_poly.entity_id
_entity_poly.type
_entity_poly.pdbx_seq_one_letter_code
_entity_poly.pdbx_strand_id
1 'polypeptide(L)'
;MSLSGKNKKKIIIIGGGISGLATLHYLKIKHYFNKNVDVQLLEKRDHVGGTIRSIESNGYLFETGPNGFLDNKPRTLEFIKELNLEGDVIHADESAKMRYISVSNTLHKFPTNPKDFFSFKLLNPLQKLRILGEITTPRGRNVYETVYDFGKRRLGKRFVEIFLDPMVSGIYGGDVHQTILSAAFPRIHQLEQEYGSLFRAMGKLKRKRKQKTADTIGAPTGTLTSFEKGMTQIIDTLKSRYQKSIFLNQQVQTISVRQKQYIIYSGNKQYVADEIFLSVPAYEAASLIKGIDQNLTKNLTEITYAPMAVIGLVFPKNTFDQALEGFGYLIPSLEKKEVLGVLFDSNI
;
A
#
# COMPACT_ATOMS: atom_id res chain seq x y z
N MET A 1 -14.16 -17.77 -51.53
CA MET A 1 -12.98 -17.33 -50.74
C MET A 1 -13.10 -15.83 -50.55
N SER A 2 -13.07 -15.19 -49.39
CA SER A 2 -12.72 -15.59 -48.02
C SER A 2 -13.56 -14.71 -47.08
N LEU A 3 -14.34 -15.31 -46.18
CA LEU A 3 -14.81 -14.64 -44.97
C LEU A 3 -13.58 -14.45 -44.08
N SER A 4 -12.93 -13.30 -44.20
CA SER A 4 -11.86 -12.87 -43.30
C SER A 4 -12.44 -12.79 -41.89
N GLY A 5 -12.17 -13.81 -41.07
CA GLY A 5 -12.57 -13.85 -39.67
C GLY A 5 -12.01 -12.62 -38.96
N LYS A 6 -12.87 -11.80 -38.36
CA LYS A 6 -12.43 -10.72 -37.48
C LYS A 6 -11.55 -11.34 -36.40
N ASN A 7 -10.24 -11.03 -36.44
CA ASN A 7 -9.32 -11.42 -35.40
C ASN A 7 -9.88 -10.98 -34.04
N LYS A 8 -9.88 -11.89 -33.06
CA LYS A 8 -10.28 -11.54 -31.69
C LYS A 8 -9.43 -10.35 -31.23
N LYS A 9 -10.06 -9.36 -30.60
CA LYS A 9 -9.36 -8.27 -29.91
C LYS A 9 -8.48 -8.89 -28.83
N LYS A 10 -7.19 -8.59 -28.83
CA LYS A 10 -6.21 -9.12 -27.87
C LYS A 10 -5.80 -8.06 -26.88
N ILE A 11 -5.98 -8.35 -25.59
CA ILE A 11 -5.55 -7.50 -24.48
C ILE A 11 -4.48 -8.27 -23.70
N ILE A 12 -3.32 -7.66 -23.51
CA ILE A 12 -2.23 -8.26 -22.74
C ILE A 12 -1.89 -7.42 -21.51
N ILE A 13 -1.93 -8.05 -20.36
CA ILE A 13 -1.52 -7.50 -19.08
C ILE A 13 -0.11 -8.00 -18.79
N ILE A 14 0.80 -7.10 -18.40
CA ILE A 14 2.19 -7.42 -18.11
C ILE A 14 2.43 -7.17 -16.62
N GLY A 15 2.75 -8.23 -15.87
CA GLY A 15 2.97 -8.22 -14.43
C GLY A 15 1.82 -8.88 -13.66
N GLY A 16 2.12 -9.99 -12.99
CA GLY A 16 1.21 -10.83 -12.22
C GLY A 16 1.08 -10.48 -10.74
N GLY A 17 1.34 -9.23 -10.36
CA GLY A 17 0.99 -8.72 -9.02
C GLY A 17 -0.52 -8.49 -8.86
N ILE A 18 -0.95 -8.07 -7.67
CA ILE A 18 -2.37 -7.81 -7.36
C ILE A 18 -3.04 -6.86 -8.36
N SER A 19 -2.35 -5.81 -8.80
CA SER A 19 -2.88 -4.87 -9.80
C SER A 19 -3.16 -5.55 -11.15
N GLY A 20 -2.28 -6.42 -11.61
CA GLY A 20 -2.46 -7.17 -12.86
C GLY A 20 -3.55 -8.23 -12.76
N LEU A 21 -3.59 -8.97 -11.65
CA LEU A 21 -4.62 -9.99 -11.41
C LEU A 21 -6.01 -9.37 -11.25
N ALA A 22 -6.13 -8.24 -10.55
CA ALA A 22 -7.39 -7.50 -10.45
C ALA A 22 -7.83 -6.95 -11.82
N THR A 23 -6.89 -6.42 -12.62
CA THR A 23 -7.15 -5.98 -14.00
C THR A 23 -7.67 -7.14 -14.86
N LEU A 24 -7.04 -8.32 -14.75
CA LEU A 24 -7.47 -9.54 -15.43
C LEU A 24 -8.89 -9.93 -15.02
N HIS A 25 -9.17 -9.97 -13.71
CA HIS A 25 -10.48 -10.31 -13.17
C HIS A 25 -11.58 -9.40 -13.73
N TYR A 26 -11.40 -8.08 -13.65
CA TYR A 26 -12.41 -7.13 -14.12
C TYR A 26 -12.56 -7.11 -15.63
N LEU A 27 -11.49 -7.31 -16.41
CA LEU A 27 -11.60 -7.44 -17.87
C LEU A 27 -12.33 -8.74 -18.26
N LYS A 28 -12.09 -9.85 -17.55
CA LYS A 28 -12.81 -11.12 -17.77
C LYS A 28 -14.29 -11.00 -17.43
N ILE A 29 -14.65 -10.32 -16.35
CA ILE A 29 -16.05 -10.03 -16.00
C ILE A 29 -16.70 -9.15 -17.08
N LYS A 30 -16.05 -8.02 -17.43
CA LYS A 30 -16.55 -7.07 -18.44
C LYS A 30 -16.81 -7.73 -19.80
N HIS A 31 -15.98 -8.70 -20.18
CA HIS A 31 -16.05 -9.39 -21.46
C HIS A 31 -16.58 -10.82 -21.38
N TYR A 32 -17.24 -11.20 -20.29
CA TYR A 32 -17.68 -12.58 -20.03
C TYR A 32 -18.48 -13.20 -21.19
N PHE A 33 -19.42 -12.44 -21.78
CA PHE A 33 -20.22 -12.87 -22.93
C PHE A 33 -19.58 -12.56 -24.29
N ASN A 34 -18.49 -11.80 -24.33
CA ASN A 34 -17.84 -11.38 -25.57
C ASN A 34 -16.65 -12.28 -25.92
N LYS A 35 -16.95 -13.37 -26.65
CA LYS A 35 -15.93 -14.34 -27.11
C LYS A 35 -14.93 -13.78 -28.13
N ASN A 36 -15.15 -12.55 -28.62
CA ASN A 36 -14.25 -11.85 -29.55
C ASN A 36 -13.17 -11.04 -28.83
N VAL A 37 -13.08 -11.10 -27.49
CA VAL A 37 -11.98 -10.52 -26.72
C VAL A 37 -11.19 -11.63 -26.05
N ASP A 38 -9.89 -11.66 -26.29
CA ASP A 38 -8.94 -12.49 -25.56
C ASP A 38 -8.12 -11.62 -24.60
N VAL A 39 -8.02 -12.06 -23.35
CA VAL A 39 -7.32 -11.34 -22.29
C VAL A 39 -6.31 -12.30 -21.67
N GLN A 40 -5.05 -11.92 -21.72
CA GLN A 40 -3.92 -12.71 -21.23
C GLN A 40 -3.09 -11.89 -20.26
N LEU A 41 -2.45 -12.55 -19.31
CA LEU A 41 -1.51 -11.97 -18.36
C LEU A 41 -0.16 -12.68 -18.52
N LEU A 42 0.91 -11.90 -18.66
CA LEU A 42 2.28 -12.37 -18.72
C LEU A 42 2.99 -12.02 -17.41
N GLU A 43 3.54 -13.03 -16.73
CA GLU A 43 4.31 -12.87 -15.50
C GLU A 43 5.71 -13.47 -15.69
N LYS A 44 6.74 -12.73 -15.28
CA LYS A 44 8.14 -13.12 -15.46
C LYS A 44 8.57 -14.27 -14.55
N ARG A 45 7.99 -14.38 -13.36
CA ARG A 45 8.27 -15.44 -12.38
C ARG A 45 7.47 -16.71 -12.68
N ASP A 46 7.81 -17.77 -11.97
CA ASP A 46 7.09 -19.05 -11.94
C ASP A 46 5.84 -19.03 -11.03
N HIS A 47 5.50 -17.86 -10.48
CA HIS A 47 4.33 -17.62 -9.65
C HIS A 47 3.79 -16.20 -9.86
N VAL A 48 2.50 -16.02 -9.58
CA VAL A 48 1.85 -14.70 -9.46
C VAL A 48 1.81 -14.26 -8.00
N GLY A 49 1.39 -13.01 -7.73
CA GLY A 49 1.27 -12.43 -6.39
C GLY A 49 2.08 -11.15 -6.21
N GLY A 50 3.21 -11.04 -6.93
CA GLY A 50 4.07 -9.87 -6.85
C GLY A 50 4.71 -9.75 -5.46
N THR A 51 4.31 -8.73 -4.70
CA THR A 51 4.73 -8.53 -3.29
C THR A 51 3.83 -9.26 -2.30
N ILE A 52 2.64 -9.72 -2.71
CA ILE A 52 1.76 -10.53 -1.87
C ILE A 52 2.24 -11.98 -1.94
N ARG A 53 2.79 -12.46 -0.82
CA ARG A 53 3.18 -13.85 -0.65
C ARG A 53 3.33 -14.19 0.82
N SER A 54 2.54 -15.17 1.25
CA SER A 54 2.64 -15.92 2.48
C SER A 54 3.53 -17.16 2.27
N ILE A 55 4.38 -17.46 3.26
CA ILE A 55 5.24 -18.64 3.30
C ILE A 55 4.91 -19.41 4.58
N GLU A 56 4.57 -20.69 4.44
CA GLU A 56 4.45 -21.60 5.57
C GLU A 56 5.78 -22.29 5.82
N SER A 57 6.28 -22.24 7.06
CA SER A 57 7.52 -22.90 7.46
C SER A 57 7.46 -23.29 8.93
N ASN A 58 7.77 -24.56 9.23
CA ASN A 58 7.77 -25.10 10.60
C ASN A 58 6.45 -24.88 11.37
N GLY A 59 5.31 -24.89 10.68
CA GLY A 59 3.99 -24.65 11.28
C GLY A 59 3.66 -23.18 11.54
N TYR A 60 4.47 -22.25 11.03
CA TYR A 60 4.23 -20.81 11.10
C TYR A 60 3.95 -20.24 9.72
N LEU A 61 3.09 -19.23 9.66
CA LEU A 61 2.75 -18.50 8.45
C LEU A 61 3.44 -17.12 8.48
N PHE A 62 4.26 -16.83 7.48
CA PHE A 62 4.97 -15.56 7.36
C PHE A 62 4.54 -14.80 6.11
N GLU A 63 4.23 -13.52 6.27
CA GLU A 63 4.00 -12.64 5.14
C GLU A 63 5.31 -11.99 4.69
N THR A 64 5.62 -12.08 3.40
CA THR A 64 6.85 -11.49 2.83
C THR A 64 6.68 -10.05 2.36
N GLY A 65 5.45 -9.54 2.42
CA GLY A 65 5.10 -8.18 2.01
C GLY A 65 3.97 -7.63 2.87
N PRO A 66 2.75 -7.47 2.33
CA PRO A 66 1.63 -6.97 3.12
C PRO A 66 1.10 -8.05 4.08
N ASN A 67 0.91 -7.68 5.34
CA ASN A 67 0.36 -8.56 6.37
C ASN A 67 -1.17 -8.64 6.37
N GLY A 68 -1.82 -7.70 5.70
CA GLY A 68 -3.27 -7.59 5.66
C GLY A 68 -3.71 -6.30 4.95
N PHE A 69 -5.00 -6.03 5.02
CA PHE A 69 -5.63 -4.80 4.54
C PHE A 69 -6.60 -4.27 5.60
N LEU A 70 -6.99 -3.00 5.46
CA LEU A 70 -8.04 -2.44 6.30
C LEU A 70 -9.38 -2.58 5.60
N ASP A 71 -10.37 -3.09 6.32
CA ASP A 71 -11.73 -3.35 5.83
C ASP A 71 -12.59 -2.09 5.59
N ASN A 72 -11.97 -0.93 5.35
CA ASN A 72 -12.65 0.35 5.18
C ASN A 72 -12.84 0.79 3.71
N LYS A 73 -12.40 -0.04 2.75
CA LYS A 73 -12.55 0.24 1.31
C LYS A 73 -13.65 -0.62 0.72
N PRO A 74 -14.81 -0.04 0.35
CA PRO A 74 -15.92 -0.81 -0.24
C PRO A 74 -15.51 -1.66 -1.44
N ARG A 75 -14.66 -1.11 -2.33
CA ARG A 75 -14.15 -1.85 -3.50
C ARG A 75 -13.32 -3.08 -3.14
N THR A 76 -12.56 -3.05 -2.05
CA THR A 76 -11.80 -4.22 -1.59
C THR A 76 -12.74 -5.30 -1.07
N LEU A 77 -13.77 -4.92 -0.31
CA LEU A 77 -14.77 -5.87 0.20
C LEU A 77 -15.63 -6.47 -0.94
N GLU A 78 -16.03 -5.66 -1.91
CA GLU A 78 -16.69 -6.12 -3.15
C GLU A 78 -15.81 -7.15 -3.88
N PHE A 79 -14.51 -6.86 -4.01
CA PHE A 79 -13.57 -7.77 -4.67
C PHE A 79 -13.45 -9.12 -3.94
N ILE A 80 -13.38 -9.10 -2.60
CA ILE A 80 -13.38 -10.33 -1.78
C ILE A 80 -14.66 -11.15 -1.99
N LYS A 81 -15.81 -10.48 -2.03
CA LYS A 81 -17.11 -11.09 -2.33
C LYS A 81 -17.16 -11.70 -3.72
N GLU A 82 -16.70 -10.99 -4.75
CA GLU A 82 -16.62 -11.51 -6.12
C GLU A 82 -15.71 -12.75 -6.23
N LEU A 83 -14.76 -12.88 -5.32
CA LEU A 83 -13.87 -14.04 -5.21
C LEU A 83 -14.44 -15.17 -4.33
N ASN A 84 -15.59 -14.97 -3.70
CA ASN A 84 -16.21 -15.86 -2.71
C ASN A 84 -15.30 -16.16 -1.51
N LEU A 85 -14.55 -15.15 -1.05
CA LEU A 85 -13.60 -15.26 0.05
C LEU A 85 -14.13 -14.67 1.37
N GLU A 86 -15.38 -14.20 1.42
CA GLU A 86 -15.95 -13.56 2.63
C GLU A 86 -15.89 -14.45 3.88
N GLY A 87 -16.06 -15.77 3.71
CA GLY A 87 -16.01 -16.73 4.81
C GLY A 87 -14.61 -17.05 5.34
N ASP A 88 -13.56 -16.67 4.60
CA ASP A 88 -12.17 -16.98 4.93
C ASP A 88 -11.45 -15.78 5.56
N VAL A 89 -12.17 -14.67 5.75
CA VAL A 89 -11.65 -13.42 6.28
C VAL A 89 -11.41 -13.55 7.79
N ILE A 90 -10.22 -13.16 8.22
CA ILE A 90 -9.86 -13.06 9.65
C ILE A 90 -9.56 -11.61 10.02
N HIS A 91 -9.91 -11.23 11.24
CA HIS A 91 -9.66 -9.90 11.79
C HIS A 91 -8.60 -9.97 12.89
N ALA A 92 -7.73 -8.97 12.92
CA ALA A 92 -6.72 -8.83 13.95
C ALA A 92 -7.34 -8.71 15.34
N ASP A 93 -6.65 -9.22 16.35
CA ASP A 93 -7.06 -9.18 17.75
C ASP A 93 -7.26 -7.72 18.23
N GLU A 94 -8.11 -7.51 19.24
CA GLU A 94 -8.31 -6.17 19.79
C GLU A 94 -7.01 -5.56 20.34
N SER A 95 -6.11 -6.38 20.85
CA SER A 95 -4.78 -5.97 21.30
C SER A 95 -3.97 -5.33 20.16
N ALA A 96 -4.16 -5.75 18.90
CA ALA A 96 -3.53 -5.15 17.71
C ALA A 96 -3.96 -3.68 17.45
N LYS A 97 -4.91 -3.13 18.22
CA LYS A 97 -5.17 -1.68 18.21
C LYS A 97 -4.02 -0.89 18.85
N MET A 98 -3.25 -1.50 19.76
CA MET A 98 -2.12 -0.87 20.42
C MET A 98 -0.90 -0.84 19.51
N ARG A 99 -0.31 0.34 19.39
CA ARG A 99 0.92 0.57 18.62
C ARG A 99 1.94 1.24 19.51
N TYR A 100 3.21 1.01 19.26
CA TYR A 100 4.30 1.58 20.03
C TYR A 100 5.27 2.33 19.13
N ILE A 101 6.01 3.25 19.73
CA ILE A 101 7.19 3.87 19.13
C ILE A 101 8.38 3.51 20.03
N SER A 102 9.46 3.00 19.43
CA SER A 102 10.69 2.69 20.16
C SER A 102 11.63 3.89 20.14
N VAL A 103 11.97 4.43 21.32
CA VAL A 103 12.95 5.51 21.47
C VAL A 103 13.87 5.16 22.61
N SER A 104 15.18 5.31 22.42
CA SER A 104 16.20 4.90 23.39
C SER A 104 16.02 3.44 23.83
N ASN A 105 15.72 2.55 22.87
CA ASN A 105 15.38 1.13 23.09
C ASN A 105 14.22 0.88 24.08
N THR A 106 13.34 1.86 24.30
CA THR A 106 12.15 1.74 25.16
C THR A 106 10.89 1.86 24.31
N LEU A 107 9.94 0.95 24.51
CA LEU A 107 8.64 1.01 23.85
C LEU A 107 7.72 1.99 24.55
N HIS A 108 7.26 2.99 23.80
CA HIS A 108 6.27 3.98 24.26
C HIS A 108 4.96 3.76 23.53
N LYS A 109 3.89 3.47 24.28
CA LYS A 109 2.54 3.30 23.71
C LYS A 109 2.11 4.57 22.98
N PHE A 110 1.71 4.44 21.72
CA PHE A 110 1.26 5.53 20.88
C PHE A 110 0.00 6.17 21.49
N PRO A 111 -0.01 7.50 21.72
CA PRO A 111 -1.16 8.17 22.31
C PRO A 111 -2.33 8.23 21.33
N THR A 112 -3.46 7.59 21.67
CA THR A 112 -4.66 7.53 20.81
C THR A 112 -5.72 8.56 21.19
N ASN A 113 -5.57 9.24 22.32
CA ASN A 113 -6.49 10.24 22.82
C ASN A 113 -5.74 11.42 23.49
N PRO A 114 -6.41 12.57 23.72
CA PRO A 114 -5.76 13.74 24.30
C PRO A 114 -5.14 13.49 25.68
N LYS A 115 -5.78 12.70 26.54
CA LYS A 115 -5.27 12.40 27.89
C LYS A 115 -3.92 11.70 27.82
N ASP A 116 -3.82 10.66 26.99
CA ASP A 116 -2.58 9.92 26.76
C ASP A 116 -1.52 10.78 26.07
N PHE A 117 -1.93 11.67 25.17
CA PHE A 117 -1.02 12.60 24.51
C PHE A 117 -0.36 13.57 25.50
N PHE A 118 -1.13 14.14 26.43
CA PHE A 118 -0.58 15.05 27.44
C PHE A 118 0.28 14.35 28.48
N SER A 119 0.06 13.06 28.77
CA SER A 119 0.95 12.26 29.63
C SER A 119 2.16 11.66 28.90
N PHE A 120 2.18 11.73 27.56
CA PHE A 120 3.25 11.16 26.73
C PHE A 120 4.61 11.85 26.99
N LYS A 121 5.61 11.08 27.41
CA LYS A 121 6.89 11.61 27.92
C LYS A 121 7.91 12.02 26.83
N LEU A 122 7.72 11.57 25.58
CA LEU A 122 8.64 11.90 24.48
C LEU A 122 8.51 13.34 23.97
N LEU A 123 7.49 14.06 24.42
CA LEU A 123 7.27 15.48 24.16
C LEU A 123 7.29 16.27 25.47
N ASN A 124 8.14 17.29 25.53
CA ASN A 124 8.17 18.22 26.66
C ASN A 124 6.99 19.22 26.61
N PRO A 125 6.70 19.95 27.71
CA PRO A 125 5.58 20.88 27.76
C PRO A 125 5.61 21.97 26.68
N LEU A 126 6.79 22.51 26.35
CA LEU A 126 6.94 23.54 25.31
C LEU A 126 6.62 23.00 23.91
N GLN A 127 6.99 21.75 23.63
CA GLN A 127 6.67 21.06 22.38
C GLN A 127 5.17 20.76 22.28
N LYS A 128 4.53 20.37 23.39
CA LYS A 128 3.07 20.20 23.45
C LYS A 128 2.34 21.52 23.22
N LEU A 129 2.81 22.62 23.83
CA LEU A 129 2.26 23.95 23.60
C LEU A 129 2.44 24.40 22.13
N ARG A 130 3.59 24.11 21.53
CA ARG A 130 3.84 24.41 20.11
C ARG A 130 2.82 23.75 19.18
N ILE A 131 2.37 22.53 19.51
CA ILE A 131 1.36 21.80 18.72
C ILE A 131 0.01 22.51 18.80
N LEU A 132 -0.38 23.03 19.98
CA LEU A 132 -1.63 23.81 20.12
C LEU A 132 -1.65 25.07 19.24
N GLY A 133 -0.47 25.62 18.91
CA GLY A 133 -0.29 26.72 17.96
C GLY A 133 -0.61 26.37 16.49
N GLU A 134 -0.94 25.13 16.17
CA GLU A 134 -1.35 24.72 14.81
C GLU A 134 -2.55 25.54 14.30
N ILE A 135 -3.45 25.95 15.20
CA ILE A 135 -4.68 26.69 14.87
C ILE A 135 -4.42 28.07 14.25
N THR A 136 -3.26 28.67 14.54
CA THR A 136 -2.83 29.97 14.00
C THR A 136 -1.81 29.84 12.87
N THR A 137 -1.35 28.62 12.57
CA THR A 137 -0.35 28.40 11.52
C THR A 137 -0.97 28.60 10.12
N PRO A 138 -0.39 29.47 9.26
CA PRO A 138 -0.88 29.69 7.90
C PRO A 138 -0.85 28.42 7.04
N ARG A 139 -1.75 28.32 6.05
CA ARG A 139 -1.77 27.23 5.07
C ARG A 139 -0.53 27.22 4.16
N GLY A 140 -0.07 26.03 3.81
CA GLY A 140 0.97 25.84 2.80
C GLY A 140 0.50 26.25 1.40
N ARG A 141 1.41 26.80 0.60
CA ARG A 141 1.17 27.18 -0.81
C ARG A 141 1.94 26.30 -1.81
N ASN A 142 2.94 25.56 -1.33
CA ASN A 142 3.73 24.66 -2.16
C ASN A 142 2.96 23.35 -2.37
N VAL A 143 2.68 22.99 -3.62
CA VAL A 143 1.99 21.73 -3.97
C VAL A 143 2.88 20.51 -3.72
N TYR A 144 4.20 20.72 -3.76
CA TYR A 144 5.25 19.73 -3.49
C TYR A 144 5.80 19.85 -2.06
N GLU A 145 5.01 20.36 -1.10
CA GLU A 145 5.43 20.38 0.30
C GLU A 145 5.64 18.95 0.81
N THR A 146 6.79 18.71 1.42
CA THR A 146 7.13 17.41 2.01
C THR A 146 6.34 17.19 3.30
N VAL A 147 6.17 15.94 3.72
CA VAL A 147 5.55 15.61 5.01
C VAL A 147 6.34 16.25 6.16
N TYR A 148 7.68 16.30 6.04
CA TYR A 148 8.55 16.95 7.01
C TYR A 148 8.26 18.45 7.12
N ASP A 149 8.27 19.18 5.99
CA ASP A 149 8.10 20.64 6.00
C ASP A 149 6.72 21.03 6.51
N PHE A 150 5.69 20.32 6.05
CA PHE A 150 4.33 20.46 6.56
C PHE A 150 4.26 20.27 8.07
N GLY A 151 4.79 19.14 8.56
CA GLY A 151 4.74 18.78 9.96
C GLY A 151 5.54 19.74 10.84
N LYS A 152 6.73 20.16 10.39
CA LYS A 152 7.60 21.09 11.10
C LYS A 152 6.95 22.47 11.19
N ARG A 153 6.36 22.96 10.09
CA ARG A 153 5.65 24.22 10.03
C ARG A 153 4.42 24.23 10.94
N ARG A 154 3.65 23.14 11.00
CA ARG A 154 2.38 23.10 11.75
C ARG A 154 2.51 22.64 13.20
N LEU A 155 3.26 21.57 13.43
CA LEU A 155 3.27 20.80 14.68
C LEU A 155 4.62 20.87 15.39
N GLY A 156 5.67 21.33 14.69
CA GLY A 156 7.02 21.49 15.22
C GLY A 156 7.89 20.24 15.00
N LYS A 157 9.21 20.46 14.98
CA LYS A 157 10.22 19.46 14.59
C LYS A 157 10.08 18.15 15.37
N ARG A 158 9.94 18.22 16.70
CA ARG A 158 9.88 17.02 17.54
C ARG A 158 8.63 16.17 17.26
N PHE A 159 7.52 16.79 16.90
CA PHE A 159 6.33 16.04 16.50
C PHE A 159 6.58 15.25 15.21
N VAL A 160 7.26 15.85 14.24
CA VAL A 160 7.65 15.15 13.01
C VAL A 160 8.54 13.96 13.32
N GLU A 161 9.61 14.20 14.08
CA GLU A 161 10.59 13.18 14.46
C GLU A 161 9.96 11.98 15.19
N ILE A 162 8.94 12.20 16.04
CA ILE A 162 8.36 11.12 16.84
C ILE A 162 7.14 10.46 16.17
N PHE A 163 6.36 11.21 15.41
CA PHE A 163 5.07 10.73 14.89
C PHE A 163 5.07 10.56 13.38
N LEU A 164 5.43 11.61 12.64
CA LEU A 164 5.27 11.59 11.18
C LEU A 164 6.37 10.79 10.49
N ASP A 165 7.60 10.88 10.96
CA ASP A 165 8.74 10.14 10.43
C ASP A 165 8.52 8.61 10.50
N PRO A 166 8.30 8.00 11.68
CA PRO A 166 8.02 6.57 11.75
C PRO A 166 6.75 6.18 11.00
N MET A 167 5.71 7.03 10.96
CA MET A 167 4.50 6.75 10.17
C MET A 167 4.78 6.69 8.66
N VAL A 168 5.59 7.61 8.12
CA VAL A 168 6.00 7.58 6.70
C VAL A 168 6.84 6.34 6.43
N SER A 169 7.80 6.05 7.31
CA SER A 169 8.61 4.83 7.21
C SER A 169 7.76 3.56 7.27
N GLY A 170 6.75 3.50 8.16
CA GLY A 170 5.92 2.31 8.35
C GLY A 170 4.90 2.06 7.24
N ILE A 171 4.40 3.12 6.59
CA ILE A 171 3.41 2.99 5.51
C ILE A 171 4.09 2.89 4.13
N TYR A 172 5.14 3.65 3.90
CA TYR A 172 5.76 3.80 2.58
C TYR A 172 7.18 3.23 2.50
N GLY A 173 7.80 2.84 3.62
CA GLY A 173 9.24 2.56 3.67
C GLY A 173 10.10 3.77 3.31
N GLY A 174 9.52 4.98 3.36
CA GLY A 174 10.08 6.19 2.77
C GLY A 174 10.68 7.17 3.76
N ASP A 175 11.32 8.20 3.21
CA ASP A 175 11.88 9.33 3.95
C ASP A 175 10.85 10.47 4.05
N VAL A 176 10.60 10.94 5.28
CA VAL A 176 9.69 12.06 5.58
C VAL A 176 10.12 13.38 4.91
N HIS A 177 11.42 13.54 4.62
CA HIS A 177 12.00 14.70 3.95
C HIS A 177 11.81 14.69 2.43
N GLN A 178 11.44 13.56 1.83
CA GLN A 178 11.26 13.41 0.38
C GLN A 178 9.79 13.13 0.01
N THR A 179 9.03 12.55 0.94
CA THR A 179 7.64 12.18 0.72
C THR A 179 6.76 13.42 0.59
N ILE A 180 6.08 13.57 -0.55
CA ILE A 180 5.18 14.69 -0.83
C ILE A 180 3.84 14.50 -0.11
N LEU A 181 3.42 15.50 0.68
CA LEU A 181 2.21 15.42 1.51
C LEU A 181 0.94 15.19 0.68
N SER A 182 0.80 15.91 -0.43
CA SER A 182 -0.39 15.84 -1.29
C SER A 182 -0.55 14.47 -1.96
N ALA A 183 0.56 13.76 -2.19
CA ALA A 183 0.57 12.41 -2.74
C ALA A 183 0.35 11.33 -1.67
N ALA A 184 1.06 11.42 -0.53
CA ALA A 184 0.99 10.41 0.53
C ALA A 184 -0.26 10.56 1.40
N PHE A 185 -0.59 11.78 1.83
CA PHE A 185 -1.70 12.07 2.73
C PHE A 185 -2.67 13.09 2.12
N PRO A 186 -3.30 12.77 0.97
CA PRO A 186 -4.13 13.71 0.21
C PRO A 186 -5.27 14.29 1.04
N ARG A 187 -5.87 13.48 1.93
CA ARG A 187 -6.94 13.95 2.81
C ARG A 187 -6.45 15.01 3.81
N ILE A 188 -5.24 14.87 4.36
CA ILE A 188 -4.67 15.87 5.27
C ILE A 188 -4.40 17.18 4.53
N HIS A 189 -3.80 17.09 3.34
CA HIS A 189 -3.58 18.24 2.47
C HIS A 189 -4.90 18.97 2.16
N GLN A 190 -5.94 18.25 1.73
CA GLN A 190 -7.26 18.82 1.46
C GLN A 190 -7.85 19.55 2.68
N LEU A 191 -7.79 18.94 3.86
CA LEU A 191 -8.32 19.55 5.09
C LEU A 191 -7.58 20.84 5.46
N GLU A 192 -6.26 20.89 5.26
CA GLU A 192 -5.52 22.14 5.41
C GLU A 192 -6.01 23.21 4.42
N GLN A 193 -6.14 22.87 3.14
CA GLN A 193 -6.49 23.84 2.10
C GLN A 193 -7.92 24.39 2.29
N GLU A 194 -8.88 23.55 2.69
CA GLU A 194 -10.28 23.93 2.92
C GLU A 194 -10.48 24.72 4.22
N TYR A 195 -9.82 24.33 5.32
CA TYR A 195 -10.13 24.86 6.66
C TYR A 195 -9.03 25.73 7.26
N GLY A 196 -7.86 25.81 6.63
CA GLY A 196 -6.67 26.55 7.09
C GLY A 196 -5.93 25.91 8.27
N SER A 197 -6.61 25.10 9.09
CA SER A 197 -6.06 24.37 10.23
C SER A 197 -6.74 23.00 10.39
N LEU A 198 -5.96 22.00 10.77
CA LEU A 198 -6.43 20.65 11.05
C LEU A 198 -7.33 20.61 12.30
N PHE A 199 -7.00 21.36 13.35
CA PHE A 199 -7.89 21.46 14.52
C PHE A 199 -9.24 22.10 14.18
N ARG A 200 -9.26 23.14 13.34
CA ARG A 200 -10.50 23.74 12.84
C ARG A 200 -11.30 22.75 11.99
N ALA A 201 -10.62 22.01 11.12
CA ALA A 201 -11.23 20.96 10.31
C ALA A 201 -11.88 19.88 11.19
N MET A 202 -11.16 19.36 12.20
CA MET A 202 -11.68 18.37 13.14
C MET A 202 -12.92 18.87 13.90
N GLY A 203 -12.89 20.11 14.39
CA GLY A 203 -14.04 20.72 15.09
C GLY A 203 -15.28 20.82 14.19
N LYS A 204 -15.13 21.32 12.96
CA LYS A 204 -16.22 21.44 11.99
C LYS A 204 -16.76 20.09 11.54
N LEU A 205 -15.88 19.12 11.30
CA LEU A 205 -16.26 17.76 10.91
C LEU A 205 -16.98 17.03 12.06
N LYS A 206 -16.54 17.16 13.31
CA LYS A 206 -17.27 16.62 14.48
C LYS A 206 -18.68 17.20 14.59
N ARG A 207 -18.87 18.50 14.33
CA ARG A 207 -20.20 19.14 14.29
C ARG A 207 -21.08 18.57 13.19
N LYS A 208 -20.54 18.36 11.98
CA LYS A 208 -21.26 17.72 10.87
C LYS A 208 -21.56 16.23 11.13
N ARG A 209 -20.69 15.54 11.87
CA ARG A 209 -20.81 14.10 12.25
C ARG A 209 -21.84 13.79 13.33
N LYS A 210 -22.34 14.78 14.06
CA LYS A 210 -23.57 14.61 14.86
C LYS A 210 -24.81 14.25 14.01
N GLN A 211 -24.68 14.19 12.68
CA GLN A 211 -25.75 13.80 11.74
C GLN A 211 -25.45 12.56 10.87
N LYS A 212 -24.28 11.88 10.95
CA LYS A 212 -23.99 10.61 10.24
C LYS A 212 -22.68 9.96 10.74
N THR A 213 -22.64 8.62 10.69
CA THR A 213 -21.65 7.69 11.29
C THR A 213 -20.20 7.81 10.77
N ALA A 214 -19.30 7.14 11.49
CA ALA A 214 -17.92 7.51 11.81
C ALA A 214 -16.88 7.43 10.67
N ASP A 215 -15.95 8.39 10.69
CA ASP A 215 -14.59 8.27 10.17
C ASP A 215 -13.66 9.00 11.15
N THR A 216 -12.49 8.49 11.50
CA THR A 216 -11.46 9.26 12.23
C THR A 216 -10.58 10.01 11.22
N ILE A 217 -10.02 11.16 11.61
CA ILE A 217 -9.31 12.06 10.69
C ILE A 217 -7.84 11.67 10.69
N GLY A 218 -7.31 11.27 9.54
CA GLY A 218 -5.87 11.10 9.31
C GLY A 218 -5.26 9.76 9.71
N ALA A 219 -5.92 8.98 10.57
CA ALA A 219 -5.56 7.58 10.81
C ALA A 219 -6.36 6.68 9.86
N PRO A 220 -5.77 5.58 9.36
CA PRO A 220 -6.52 4.59 8.62
C PRO A 220 -7.68 4.05 9.48
N THR A 221 -8.92 4.15 8.99
CA THR A 221 -10.10 3.54 9.61
C THR A 221 -10.19 2.06 9.23
N GLY A 222 -11.06 1.30 9.90
CA GLY A 222 -11.24 -0.13 9.65
C GLY A 222 -10.44 -1.03 10.59
N THR A 223 -10.81 -2.30 10.60
CA THR A 223 -10.11 -3.37 11.29
C THR A 223 -9.06 -3.93 10.34
N LEU A 224 -7.88 -4.26 10.88
CA LEU A 224 -6.88 -4.97 10.12
C LEU A 224 -7.36 -6.39 9.88
N THR A 225 -7.27 -6.81 8.64
CA THR A 225 -7.96 -7.98 8.12
C THR A 225 -7.03 -8.74 7.18
N SER A 226 -7.05 -10.06 7.26
CA SER A 226 -6.29 -10.97 6.41
C SER A 226 -7.15 -12.18 6.04
N PHE A 227 -6.54 -13.27 5.57
CA PHE A 227 -7.22 -14.54 5.31
C PHE A 227 -6.59 -15.68 6.13
N GLU A 228 -7.35 -16.72 6.41
CA GLU A 228 -6.91 -17.88 7.20
C GLU A 228 -5.59 -18.50 6.69
N LYS A 229 -5.39 -18.55 5.36
CA LYS A 229 -4.16 -19.07 4.72
C LYS A 229 -3.20 -17.96 4.29
N GLY A 230 -3.34 -16.79 4.89
CA GLY A 230 -2.58 -15.59 4.60
C GLY A 230 -3.01 -14.89 3.31
N MET A 231 -2.37 -13.76 3.04
CA MET A 231 -2.63 -12.93 1.88
C MET A 231 -2.37 -13.63 0.54
N THR A 232 -1.60 -14.74 0.49
CA THR A 232 -1.53 -15.57 -0.73
C THR A 232 -2.89 -16.14 -1.14
N GLN A 233 -3.84 -16.34 -0.22
CA GLN A 233 -5.13 -16.96 -0.53
C GLN A 233 -5.93 -16.21 -1.61
N ILE A 234 -5.90 -14.88 -1.61
CA ILE A 234 -6.55 -14.09 -2.66
C ILE A 234 -5.84 -14.26 -4.02
N ILE A 235 -4.52 -14.43 -4.01
CA ILE A 235 -3.70 -14.66 -5.20
C ILE A 235 -3.98 -16.04 -5.79
N ASP A 236 -3.99 -17.08 -4.95
CA ASP A 236 -4.25 -18.45 -5.39
C ASP A 236 -5.67 -18.62 -5.94
N THR A 237 -6.64 -17.92 -5.36
CA THR A 237 -8.02 -17.87 -5.89
C THR A 237 -8.05 -17.29 -7.30
N LEU A 238 -7.38 -16.16 -7.54
CA LEU A 238 -7.28 -15.54 -8.86
C LEU A 238 -6.52 -16.41 -9.86
N LYS A 239 -5.39 -17.00 -9.43
CA LYS A 239 -4.57 -17.92 -10.24
C LYS A 239 -5.39 -19.12 -10.70
N SER A 240 -6.12 -19.76 -9.79
CA SER A 240 -6.95 -20.94 -10.07
C SER A 240 -8.10 -20.59 -11.01
N ARG A 241 -8.78 -19.46 -10.77
CA ARG A 241 -9.89 -18.97 -11.60
C ARG A 241 -9.45 -18.66 -13.04
N TYR A 242 -8.24 -18.14 -13.24
CA TYR A 242 -7.75 -17.66 -14.54
C TYR A 242 -6.54 -18.42 -15.09
N GLN A 243 -6.34 -19.67 -14.69
CA GLN A 243 -5.18 -20.50 -15.08
C GLN A 243 -4.89 -20.52 -16.59
N LYS A 244 -5.93 -20.51 -17.44
CA LYS A 244 -5.78 -20.55 -18.91
C LYS A 244 -5.40 -19.20 -19.52
N SER A 245 -5.41 -18.13 -18.73
CA SER A 245 -5.13 -16.76 -19.17
C SER A 245 -3.86 -16.19 -18.54
N ILE A 246 -3.23 -16.92 -17.61
CA ILE A 246 -2.00 -16.52 -16.94
C ILE A 246 -0.85 -17.34 -17.51
N PHE A 247 0.16 -16.67 -18.06
CA PHE A 247 1.36 -17.27 -18.61
C PHE A 247 2.56 -16.87 -17.76
N LEU A 248 3.09 -17.85 -17.04
CA LEU A 248 4.25 -17.72 -16.17
C LEU A 248 5.56 -17.86 -16.97
N ASN A 249 6.68 -17.47 -16.36
CA ASN A 249 7.99 -17.49 -16.99
C ASN A 249 8.01 -16.73 -18.34
N GLN A 250 7.24 -15.65 -18.43
CA GLN A 250 7.16 -14.75 -19.58
C GLN A 250 7.74 -13.39 -19.22
N GLN A 251 9.08 -13.29 -19.25
CA GLN A 251 9.76 -12.02 -19.08
C GLN A 251 9.66 -11.20 -20.36
N VAL A 252 8.75 -10.23 -20.37
CA VAL A 252 8.69 -9.24 -21.45
C VAL A 252 9.97 -8.39 -21.42
N GLN A 253 10.66 -8.33 -22.55
CA GLN A 253 11.92 -7.60 -22.71
C GLN A 253 11.74 -6.30 -23.50
N THR A 254 10.82 -6.30 -24.47
CA THR A 254 10.62 -5.14 -25.35
C THR A 254 9.18 -5.09 -25.86
N ILE A 255 8.67 -3.87 -25.98
CA ILE A 255 7.38 -3.59 -26.63
C ILE A 255 7.65 -2.61 -27.78
N SER A 256 7.07 -2.88 -28.94
CA SER A 256 7.08 -1.98 -30.08
C SER A 256 5.67 -1.82 -30.66
N VAL A 257 5.44 -0.75 -31.41
CA VAL A 257 4.16 -0.51 -32.07
C VAL A 257 4.33 -0.70 -33.57
N ARG A 258 3.52 -1.57 -34.18
CA ARG A 258 3.46 -1.79 -35.63
C ARG A 258 2.01 -1.84 -36.08
N GLN A 259 1.66 -1.10 -37.13
CA GLN A 259 0.30 -1.09 -37.70
C GLN A 259 -0.82 -0.89 -36.65
N LYS A 260 -0.59 0.00 -35.67
CA LYS A 260 -1.50 0.28 -34.53
C LYS A 260 -1.70 -0.88 -33.54
N GLN A 261 -0.85 -1.90 -33.57
CA GLN A 261 -0.83 -2.99 -32.60
C GLN A 261 0.48 -2.98 -31.82
N TYR A 262 0.44 -3.50 -30.60
CA TYR A 262 1.60 -3.73 -29.76
C TYR A 262 2.20 -5.10 -30.08
N ILE A 263 3.49 -5.12 -30.40
CA ILE A 263 4.30 -6.33 -30.55
C ILE A 263 5.15 -6.47 -29.31
N ILE A 264 4.95 -7.56 -28.58
CA ILE A 264 5.54 -7.82 -27.26
C ILE A 264 6.47 -9.02 -27.38
N TYR A 265 7.72 -8.84 -26.97
CA TYR A 265 8.76 -9.88 -27.04
C TYR A 265 9.07 -10.42 -25.65
N SER A 266 9.00 -11.75 -25.51
CA SER A 266 9.34 -12.51 -24.29
C SER A 266 10.28 -13.65 -24.68
N GLY A 267 11.59 -13.38 -24.67
CA GLY A 267 12.59 -14.26 -25.27
C GLY A 267 12.28 -14.52 -26.75
N ASN A 268 12.17 -15.80 -27.13
CA ASN A 268 11.86 -16.20 -28.52
C ASN A 268 10.36 -16.13 -28.85
N LYS A 269 9.49 -15.84 -27.87
CA LYS A 269 8.05 -15.75 -28.08
C LYS A 269 7.66 -14.32 -28.44
N GLN A 270 6.80 -14.20 -29.45
CA GLN A 270 6.19 -12.95 -29.85
C GLN A 270 4.70 -12.99 -29.58
N TYR A 271 4.18 -11.94 -28.95
CA TYR A 271 2.77 -11.71 -28.75
C TYR A 271 2.33 -10.45 -29.52
N VAL A 272 1.07 -10.44 -29.94
CA VAL A 272 0.43 -9.30 -30.62
C VAL A 272 -0.80 -8.90 -29.82
N ALA A 273 -0.93 -7.62 -29.49
CA ALA A 273 -2.04 -7.09 -28.72
C ALA A 273 -2.57 -5.79 -29.35
N ASP A 274 -3.88 -5.59 -29.24
CA ASP A 274 -4.53 -4.31 -29.57
C ASP A 274 -4.45 -3.34 -28.39
N GLU A 275 -4.45 -3.86 -27.16
CA GLU A 275 -4.30 -3.08 -25.93
C GLU A 275 -3.35 -3.77 -24.96
N ILE A 276 -2.58 -2.96 -24.23
CA ILE A 276 -1.68 -3.43 -23.19
C ILE A 276 -1.96 -2.74 -21.86
N PHE A 277 -1.81 -3.48 -20.76
CA PHE A 277 -1.82 -2.94 -19.41
C PHE A 277 -0.47 -3.25 -18.76
N LEU A 278 0.25 -2.22 -18.34
CA LEU A 278 1.52 -2.37 -17.61
C LEU A 278 1.23 -2.32 -16.12
N SER A 279 1.29 -3.48 -15.45
CA SER A 279 1.17 -3.64 -14.00
C SER A 279 2.50 -4.08 -13.36
N VAL A 280 3.61 -3.69 -13.98
CA VAL A 280 4.97 -3.85 -13.47
C VAL A 280 5.45 -2.58 -12.73
N PRO A 281 6.52 -2.65 -11.93
CA PRO A 281 7.12 -1.46 -11.32
C PRO A 281 7.48 -0.38 -12.35
N ALA A 282 7.52 0.88 -11.93
CA ALA A 282 7.71 2.02 -12.83
C ALA A 282 9.02 1.94 -13.64
N TYR A 283 10.12 1.49 -13.02
CA TYR A 283 11.41 1.31 -13.70
C TYR A 283 11.34 0.23 -14.80
N GLU A 284 10.56 -0.84 -14.60
CA GLU A 284 10.35 -1.86 -15.64
C GLU A 284 9.47 -1.32 -16.75
N ALA A 285 8.37 -0.65 -16.39
CA ALA A 285 7.49 0.00 -17.35
C ALA A 285 8.27 1.00 -18.23
N ALA A 286 9.09 1.85 -17.63
CA ALA A 286 9.94 2.84 -18.32
C ALA A 286 10.85 2.17 -19.37
N SER A 287 11.47 1.04 -19.02
CA SER A 287 12.31 0.25 -19.91
C SER A 287 11.51 -0.32 -21.09
N LEU A 288 10.33 -0.89 -20.81
CA LEU A 288 9.47 -1.52 -21.81
C LEU A 288 8.92 -0.55 -22.86
N ILE A 289 8.62 0.69 -22.45
CA ILE A 289 8.01 1.70 -23.34
C ILE A 289 9.00 2.72 -23.89
N LYS A 290 10.31 2.55 -23.66
CA LYS A 290 11.36 3.50 -24.08
C LYS A 290 11.29 3.87 -25.57
N GLY A 291 10.90 2.92 -26.42
CA GLY A 291 10.72 3.12 -27.87
C GLY A 291 9.34 3.63 -28.30
N ILE A 292 8.44 3.91 -27.35
CA ILE A 292 7.03 4.28 -27.60
C ILE A 292 6.78 5.73 -27.17
N ASP A 293 7.14 6.11 -25.93
CA ASP A 293 6.92 7.46 -25.40
C ASP A 293 8.08 7.88 -24.48
N GLN A 294 8.93 8.77 -24.98
CA GLN A 294 10.11 9.25 -24.25
C GLN A 294 9.76 10.10 -23.03
N ASN A 295 8.68 10.89 -23.10
CA ASN A 295 8.27 11.75 -21.98
C ASN A 295 7.73 10.91 -20.84
N LEU A 296 6.89 9.91 -21.15
CA LEU A 296 6.38 8.98 -20.15
C LEU A 296 7.51 8.13 -19.56
N THR A 297 8.46 7.65 -20.38
CA THR A 297 9.66 6.96 -19.87
C THR A 297 10.44 7.81 -18.88
N LYS A 298 10.64 9.10 -19.17
CA LYS A 298 11.34 10.03 -18.26
C LYS A 298 10.60 10.12 -16.92
N ASN A 299 9.30 10.41 -16.96
CA ASN A 299 8.47 10.54 -15.75
C ASN A 299 8.46 9.26 -14.90
N LEU A 300 8.40 8.08 -15.53
CA LEU A 300 8.43 6.79 -14.82
C LEU A 300 9.80 6.50 -14.20
N THR A 301 10.88 6.96 -14.81
CA THR A 301 12.25 6.77 -14.31
C THR A 301 12.52 7.62 -13.06
N GLU A 302 11.81 8.74 -12.89
CA GLU A 302 11.90 9.60 -11.70
C GLU A 302 11.23 8.98 -10.46
N ILE A 303 10.46 7.89 -10.61
CA ILE A 303 9.81 7.21 -9.49
C ILE A 303 10.82 6.31 -8.77
N THR A 304 11.25 6.75 -7.59
CA THR A 304 12.17 6.02 -6.72
C THR A 304 11.45 4.96 -5.89
N TYR A 305 12.15 3.86 -5.58
CA TYR A 305 11.67 2.78 -4.72
C TYR A 305 12.61 2.63 -3.53
N ALA A 306 12.04 2.47 -2.33
CA ALA A 306 12.81 2.14 -1.14
C ALA A 306 13.05 0.63 -1.07
N PRO A 307 14.30 0.16 -0.99
CA PRO A 307 14.59 -1.25 -0.75
C PRO A 307 14.15 -1.64 0.66
N MET A 308 13.56 -2.83 0.80
CA MET A 308 13.07 -3.34 2.07
C MET A 308 13.34 -4.84 2.17
N ALA A 309 13.75 -5.29 3.35
CA ALA A 309 13.87 -6.69 3.71
C ALA A 309 12.90 -6.99 4.87
N VAL A 310 12.23 -8.13 4.79
CA VAL A 310 11.34 -8.64 5.84
C VAL A 310 12.02 -9.85 6.46
N ILE A 311 12.14 -9.86 7.79
CA ILE A 311 12.78 -10.94 8.56
C ILE A 311 11.74 -11.51 9.52
N GLY A 312 11.35 -12.77 9.29
CA GLY A 312 10.49 -13.51 10.21
C GLY A 312 11.32 -14.13 11.34
N LEU A 313 10.96 -13.84 12.58
CA LEU A 313 11.59 -14.40 13.78
C LEU A 313 10.54 -15.07 14.65
N VAL A 314 10.85 -16.25 15.15
CA VAL A 314 9.96 -17.02 16.03
C VAL A 314 10.65 -17.24 17.36
N PHE A 315 9.93 -16.94 18.43
CA PHE A 315 10.40 -17.14 19.80
C PHE A 315 9.41 -18.03 20.57
N PRO A 316 9.89 -18.95 21.40
CA PRO A 316 9.05 -19.63 22.39
C PRO A 316 8.32 -18.61 23.30
N LYS A 317 7.06 -18.87 23.67
CA LYS A 317 6.26 -17.95 24.49
C LYS A 317 6.92 -17.58 25.83
N ASN A 318 7.71 -18.48 26.41
CA ASN A 318 8.44 -18.27 27.66
C ASN A 318 9.77 -17.49 27.50
N THR A 319 10.08 -17.00 26.29
CA THR A 319 11.26 -16.15 26.06
C THR A 319 11.12 -14.77 26.69
N PHE A 320 9.87 -14.28 26.83
CA PHE A 320 9.58 -12.95 27.36
C PHE A 320 8.91 -13.06 28.72
N ASP A 321 9.33 -12.20 29.67
CA ASP A 321 8.75 -12.14 31.02
C ASP A 321 7.26 -11.77 31.01
N GLN A 322 6.82 -11.07 29.96
CA GLN A 322 5.44 -10.68 29.72
C GLN A 322 5.06 -10.95 28.27
N ALA A 323 3.80 -11.28 28.05
CA ALA A 323 3.26 -11.39 26.71
C ALA A 323 3.37 -10.02 26.00
N LEU A 324 3.87 -10.03 24.77
CA LEU A 324 3.89 -8.85 23.94
C LEU A 324 2.47 -8.57 23.47
N GLU A 325 1.86 -7.49 23.95
CA GLU A 325 0.57 -7.01 23.46
C GLU A 325 0.77 -5.94 22.39
N GLY A 326 -0.13 -5.87 21.41
CA GLY A 326 -0.09 -4.84 20.38
C GLY A 326 0.13 -5.37 18.98
N PHE A 327 0.04 -4.44 18.03
CA PHE A 327 0.38 -4.62 16.62
C PHE A 327 1.89 -4.73 16.39
N GLY A 328 2.66 -4.04 17.23
CA GLY A 328 4.09 -3.87 17.03
C GLY A 328 4.54 -2.44 17.28
N TYR A 329 5.75 -2.14 16.83
CA TYR A 329 6.38 -0.84 17.04
C TYR A 329 7.14 -0.35 15.82
N LEU A 330 7.27 0.97 15.73
CA LEU A 330 8.12 1.64 14.75
C LEU A 330 9.30 2.32 15.45
N ILE A 331 10.44 2.36 14.78
CA ILE A 331 11.64 3.03 15.25
C ILE A 331 11.80 4.31 14.44
N PRO A 332 11.78 5.50 15.06
CA PRO A 332 12.02 6.74 14.33
C PRO A 332 13.45 6.81 13.79
N SER A 333 13.64 7.43 12.63
CA SER A 333 14.93 7.60 11.94
C SER A 333 15.98 8.31 12.81
N LEU A 334 15.55 9.10 13.80
CA LEU A 334 16.46 9.74 14.77
C LEU A 334 17.27 8.75 15.61
N GLU A 335 16.78 7.52 15.80
CA GLU A 335 17.46 6.46 16.53
C GLU A 335 18.60 5.83 15.72
N LYS A 336 18.68 6.13 14.41
CA LYS A 336 19.72 5.65 13.49
C LYS A 336 19.89 4.12 13.52
N LYS A 337 18.79 3.39 13.58
CA LYS A 337 18.75 1.92 13.50
C LYS A 337 18.52 1.49 12.05
N GLU A 338 19.00 0.28 11.72
CA GLU A 338 18.74 -0.34 10.41
C GLU A 338 17.32 -0.92 10.29
N VAL A 339 16.64 -1.10 11.43
CA VAL A 339 15.29 -1.66 11.52
C VAL A 339 14.27 -0.52 11.55
N LEU A 340 13.29 -0.56 10.64
CA LEU A 340 12.20 0.42 10.59
C LEU A 340 11.14 0.18 11.67
N GLY A 341 10.91 -1.07 12.03
CA GLY A 341 9.92 -1.50 13.00
C GLY A 341 9.79 -3.02 13.05
N VAL A 342 8.97 -3.49 13.97
CA VAL A 342 8.67 -4.91 14.17
C VAL A 342 7.18 -5.05 14.36
N LEU A 343 6.58 -6.00 13.63
CA LEU A 343 5.22 -6.43 13.84
C LEU A 343 5.18 -7.59 14.83
N PHE A 344 4.14 -7.64 15.64
CA PHE A 344 3.88 -8.77 16.53
C PHE A 344 2.88 -9.69 15.82
N ASP A 345 3.35 -10.40 14.79
CA ASP A 345 2.51 -11.14 13.83
C ASP A 345 1.58 -12.17 14.49
N SER A 346 1.98 -12.75 15.63
CA SER A 346 1.12 -13.67 16.39
C SER A 346 -0.13 -13.02 17.01
N ASN A 347 -0.20 -11.69 17.02
CA ASN A 347 -1.33 -10.91 17.52
C ASN A 347 -2.16 -10.28 16.38
N ILE A 348 -1.73 -10.46 15.13
CA ILE A 348 -2.28 -9.80 13.93
C ILE A 348 -3.22 -10.72 13.16
#